data_AF-A0A1M5TYM1-F1
#
_entry.id   AF-A0A1M5TYM1-F1
#
_cell.length_a   1.000
_cell.length_b   1.000
_cell.length_c   1.000
_cell.angle_alpha   90.00
_cell.angle_beta   90.00
_cell.angle_gamma   90.00
#
_symmetry.space_group_name_H-M   'P 1'
#
loop_
_entity.id
_entity.type
_entity.pdbx_description
1 polymer ?
#
loop_
_entity_poly.entity_id
_entity_poly.type
_entity_poly.pdbx_seq_one_letter_code
_entity_poly.pdbx_strand_id
1 'polypeptide(L)'
;MQKQKVEFLCNECCWFGCHDRKACYENVSRKSLGENCEDHVCVSPTAQRGYRFSDAMKNPGFIGIDDIRNVYAPAGFRHFKIEGRSLGSAIILEFLLYYMTKPEHQLNVREEIYLDSSLDLF
;
A
#
# COMPACT_ATOMS: atom_id res chain seq x y z
N MET A 1 -27.68 -11.81 11.34
CA MET A 1 -27.01 -10.49 11.44
C MET A 1 -25.95 -10.42 10.35
N GLN A 2 -26.15 -9.63 9.31
CA GLN A 2 -25.16 -9.44 8.26
C GLN A 2 -24.08 -8.51 8.81
N LYS A 3 -22.85 -9.02 8.98
CA LYS A 3 -21.72 -8.18 9.41
C LYS A 3 -21.53 -7.09 8.34
N GLN A 4 -21.28 -5.85 8.77
CA GLN A 4 -20.91 -4.79 7.85
C GLN A 4 -19.65 -5.21 7.07
N LYS A 5 -19.56 -4.81 5.80
CA LYS A 5 -18.37 -5.05 4.99
C LYS A 5 -17.18 -4.33 5.64
N VAL A 6 -16.22 -5.10 6.13
CA VAL A 6 -14.93 -4.57 6.61
C VAL A 6 -13.95 -4.71 5.46
N GLU A 7 -13.43 -3.59 4.97
CA GLU A 7 -12.31 -3.57 4.04
C GLU A 7 -11.03 -3.38 4.87
N PHE A 8 -10.11 -4.33 4.77
CA PHE A 8 -8.80 -4.22 5.41
C PHE A 8 -7.84 -3.55 4.43
N LEU A 9 -7.19 -2.46 4.86
CA LEU A 9 -6.05 -1.88 4.16
C LEU A 9 -4.79 -2.47 4.80
N CYS A 10 -3.90 -3.00 3.96
CA CYS A 10 -2.77 -3.81 4.39
C CYS A 10 -1.48 -3.30 3.76
N ASN A 11 -0.37 -3.73 4.35
CA ASN A 11 1.00 -3.38 3.95
C ASN A 11 1.35 -1.92 4.25
N GLU A 12 0.79 -1.40 5.32
CA GLU A 12 1.17 -0.11 5.88
C GLU A 12 2.58 -0.13 6.50
N CYS A 13 3.26 1.02 6.47
CA CYS A 13 4.61 1.14 7.03
C CYS A 13 4.64 1.36 8.55
N CYS A 14 3.49 1.63 9.18
CA CYS A 14 3.38 1.74 10.63
C CYS A 14 3.36 0.35 11.30
N TRP A 15 3.49 0.30 12.62
CA TRP A 15 3.52 -0.96 13.35
C TRP A 15 2.14 -1.64 13.34
N PHE A 16 2.13 -2.99 13.35
CA PHE A 16 0.92 -3.81 13.21
C PHE A 16 -0.26 -3.36 14.10
N GLY A 17 0.01 -3.04 15.36
CA GLY A 17 -0.99 -2.59 16.34
C GLY A 17 -1.21 -1.07 16.40
N CYS A 18 -0.99 -0.32 15.31
CA CYS A 18 -1.15 1.14 15.34
C CYS A 18 -2.56 1.57 15.76
N HIS A 19 -2.65 2.18 16.94
CA HIS A 19 -3.91 2.68 17.51
C HIS A 19 -4.41 3.95 16.82
N ASP A 20 -3.52 4.65 16.12
CA ASP A 20 -3.79 5.91 15.43
C ASP A 20 -4.17 5.72 13.95
N ARG A 21 -4.06 4.48 13.44
CA ARG A 21 -4.26 4.13 12.02
C ARG A 21 -5.60 4.58 11.46
N LYS A 22 -6.66 4.47 12.27
CA LYS A 22 -8.00 4.89 11.87
C LYS A 22 -8.03 6.39 11.55
N ALA A 23 -7.51 7.23 12.45
CA ALA A 23 -7.49 8.69 12.26
C ALA A 23 -6.63 9.06 11.03
N CYS A 24 -5.49 8.40 10.87
CA CYS A 24 -4.63 8.55 9.70
C CYS A 24 -5.38 8.29 8.38
N TYR A 25 -6.05 7.13 8.25
CA TYR A 25 -6.77 6.81 7.02
C TYR A 25 -8.06 7.60 6.81
N GLU A 26 -8.73 8.04 7.88
CA GLU A 26 -9.85 8.98 7.76
C GLU A 26 -9.37 10.30 7.14
N ASN A 27 -8.22 10.81 7.56
CA ASN A 27 -7.61 12.02 6.98
C ASN A 27 -7.23 11.82 5.49
N VAL A 28 -6.56 10.72 5.16
CA VAL A 28 -6.22 10.37 3.75
C VAL A 28 -7.49 10.24 2.89
N SER A 29 -8.56 9.65 3.44
CA SER A 29 -9.82 9.47 2.71
C SER A 29 -10.50 10.81 2.42
N ARG A 30 -10.58 11.71 3.40
CA ARG A 30 -11.13 13.07 3.22
C ARG A 30 -10.36 13.86 2.17
N LYS A 31 -9.03 13.83 2.23
CA LYS A 31 -8.17 14.46 1.22
C LYS A 31 -8.40 13.88 -0.17
N SER A 32 -8.58 12.56 -0.28
CA SER A 32 -8.88 11.90 -1.54
C SER A 32 -10.25 12.30 -2.12
N LEU A 33 -11.17 12.80 -1.28
CA LEU A 33 -12.45 13.40 -1.70
C LEU A 33 -12.34 14.90 -2.03
N GLY A 34 -11.15 15.49 -1.91
CA GLY A 34 -10.92 16.92 -2.12
C GLY A 34 -11.34 17.81 -0.95
N GLU A 35 -11.60 17.24 0.23
CA GLU A 35 -11.91 18.03 1.43
C GLU A 35 -10.66 18.79 1.90
N ASN A 36 -10.81 20.10 2.14
CA ASN A 36 -9.77 20.92 2.75
C ASN A 36 -9.74 20.68 4.27
N CYS A 37 -8.84 19.81 4.72
CA CYS A 37 -8.67 19.46 6.14
C CYS A 37 -7.19 19.49 6.52
N GLU A 38 -6.91 19.74 7.81
CA GLU A 38 -5.54 19.75 8.32
C GLU A 38 -4.87 18.38 8.18
N ASP A 39 -3.56 18.38 8.07
CA ASP A 39 -2.79 17.15 7.99
C ASP A 39 -2.82 16.37 9.31
N HIS A 40 -3.10 15.08 9.22
CA HIS A 40 -2.94 14.19 10.37
C HIS A 40 -1.45 14.03 10.73
N VAL A 41 -1.11 14.24 11.99
CA VAL A 41 0.25 14.06 12.53
C VAL A 41 0.42 12.61 13.00
N CYS A 42 1.07 11.81 12.16
CA CYS A 42 1.31 10.39 12.44
C CYS A 42 2.17 10.19 13.70
N VAL A 43 1.68 9.39 14.65
CA VAL A 43 2.41 9.09 15.91
C VAL A 43 3.44 7.96 15.80
N SER A 44 3.66 7.42 14.59
CA SER A 44 4.68 6.38 14.39
C SER A 44 6.07 6.88 14.77
N PRO A 45 6.85 6.12 15.55
CA PRO A 45 8.25 6.45 15.84
C PRO A 45 9.12 6.63 14.59
N THR A 46 8.66 6.11 13.45
CA THR A 46 9.34 6.18 12.15
C THR A 46 8.67 7.12 11.15
N ALA A 47 7.68 7.93 11.56
CA ALA A 47 6.87 8.77 10.65
C ALA A 47 7.71 9.64 9.71
N GLN A 48 8.84 10.16 10.18
CA GLN A 48 9.72 11.05 9.40
C GLN A 48 10.54 10.36 8.31
N ARG A 49 10.55 9.01 8.26
CA ARG A 49 11.40 8.25 7.32
C ARG A 49 10.73 8.00 5.96
N GLY A 50 9.47 8.40 5.82
CA GLY A 50 8.63 8.05 4.68
C GLY A 50 8.28 6.56 4.64
N TYR A 51 7.50 6.18 3.63
CA TYR A 51 7.15 4.79 3.40
C TYR A 51 8.37 4.00 2.88
N ARG A 52 8.63 2.82 3.45
CA ARG A 52 9.67 1.89 2.98
C ARG A 52 9.06 0.50 2.79
N PHE A 53 9.07 0.02 1.55
CA PHE A 53 8.51 -1.28 1.22
C PHE A 53 9.18 -2.42 2.01
N SER A 54 10.50 -2.34 2.20
CA SER A 54 11.27 -3.32 2.99
C SER A 54 10.91 -3.34 4.48
N ASP A 55 10.37 -2.26 5.04
CA ASP A 55 9.88 -2.25 6.42
C ASP A 55 8.45 -2.80 6.50
N ALA A 56 7.60 -2.45 5.52
CA ALA A 56 6.27 -3.03 5.39
C ALA A 56 6.32 -4.57 5.28
N MET A 57 7.27 -5.12 4.51
CA MET A 57 7.48 -6.57 4.37
C MET A 57 7.81 -7.30 5.69
N LYS A 58 8.26 -6.59 6.72
CA LYS A 58 8.56 -7.16 8.06
C LYS A 58 7.36 -7.07 9.00
N ASN A 59 6.32 -6.35 8.63
CA ASN A 59 5.12 -6.21 9.44
C ASN A 59 4.40 -7.58 9.51
N PRO A 60 4.02 -8.07 10.71
CA PRO A 60 3.24 -9.30 10.85
C PRO A 60 1.94 -9.35 10.04
N GLY A 61 1.38 -8.18 9.68
CA GLY A 61 0.19 -8.05 8.84
C GLY A 61 0.46 -7.94 7.34
N PHE A 62 1.71 -8.07 6.91
CA PHE A 62 2.06 -7.96 5.50
C PHE A 62 1.45 -9.11 4.71
N ILE A 63 0.74 -8.78 3.64
CA ILE A 63 0.16 -9.73 2.70
C ILE A 63 1.17 -9.95 1.57
N GLY A 64 1.88 -11.07 1.58
CA GLY A 64 2.85 -11.42 0.55
C GLY A 64 2.22 -12.05 -0.70
N ILE A 65 3.08 -12.40 -1.67
CA ILE A 65 2.65 -13.09 -2.91
C ILE A 65 1.93 -14.41 -2.59
N ASP A 66 2.43 -15.18 -1.62
CA ASP A 66 1.83 -16.45 -1.24
C ASP A 66 0.45 -16.27 -0.59
N ASP A 67 0.28 -15.25 0.24
CA ASP A 67 -1.02 -14.91 0.80
C ASP A 67 -2.01 -14.50 -0.30
N ILE A 68 -1.56 -13.68 -1.26
CA ILE A 68 -2.37 -13.31 -2.41
C ILE A 68 -2.83 -14.57 -3.17
N ARG A 69 -1.91 -15.46 -3.52
CA ARG A 69 -2.22 -16.65 -4.33
C ARG A 69 -3.11 -17.65 -3.60
N ASN A 70 -2.87 -17.86 -2.31
CA ASN A 70 -3.47 -18.98 -1.58
C ASN A 70 -4.68 -18.57 -0.73
N VAL A 71 -4.82 -17.30 -0.38
CA VAL A 71 -5.87 -16.81 0.53
C VAL A 71 -6.74 -15.76 -0.15
N TYR A 72 -6.14 -14.66 -0.58
CA TYR A 72 -6.90 -13.46 -0.94
C TYR A 72 -7.46 -13.47 -2.37
N ALA A 73 -6.69 -13.94 -3.35
CA ALA A 73 -7.18 -14.06 -4.73
C ALA A 73 -8.31 -15.09 -4.86
N PRO A 74 -8.24 -16.29 -4.22
CA PRO A 74 -9.36 -17.24 -4.20
C PRO A 74 -10.61 -16.68 -3.50
N ALA A 75 -10.44 -15.90 -2.43
CA ALA A 75 -11.55 -15.24 -1.74
C ALA A 75 -12.19 -14.12 -2.58
N GLY A 76 -11.44 -13.52 -3.50
CA GLY A 76 -11.87 -12.47 -4.41
C GLY A 76 -11.38 -11.08 -4.00
N PHE A 77 -11.14 -10.23 -5.01
CA PHE A 77 -10.51 -8.90 -4.87
C PHE A 77 -11.29 -7.88 -4.03
N ARG A 78 -12.53 -8.18 -3.62
CA ARG A 78 -13.38 -7.27 -2.84
C ARG A 78 -13.07 -7.31 -1.33
N HIS A 79 -12.19 -8.21 -0.90
CA HIS A 79 -11.94 -8.50 0.52
C HIS A 79 -10.66 -7.87 1.08
N PHE A 80 -9.80 -7.33 0.22
CA PHE A 80 -8.54 -6.70 0.63
C PHE A 80 -8.20 -5.51 -0.25
N LYS A 81 -7.41 -4.58 0.29
CA LYS A 81 -6.77 -3.51 -0.47
C LYS A 81 -5.33 -3.38 0.03
N ILE A 82 -4.39 -3.23 -0.91
CA ILE A 82 -2.99 -2.96 -0.59
C ILE A 82 -2.80 -1.45 -0.56
N GLU A 83 -2.08 -0.94 0.44
CA GLU A 83 -1.68 0.47 0.51
C GLU A 83 -0.86 0.88 -0.73
N GLY A 84 -1.07 2.09 -1.25
CA GLY A 84 -0.28 2.54 -2.41
C GLY A 84 -0.77 3.79 -3.14
N ARG A 85 -2.07 4.10 -3.09
CA ARG A 85 -2.67 5.18 -3.91
C ARG A 85 -2.00 6.55 -3.74
N SER A 86 -1.62 6.89 -2.52
CA SER A 86 -1.02 8.19 -2.18
C SER A 86 0.50 8.12 -2.01
N LEU A 87 1.13 7.00 -2.37
CA LEU A 87 2.57 6.84 -2.31
C LEU A 87 3.20 7.37 -3.60
N GLY A 88 4.44 7.84 -3.52
CA GLY A 88 5.18 8.30 -4.69
C GLY A 88 5.43 7.18 -5.70
N SER A 89 5.58 7.55 -6.96
CA SER A 89 5.67 6.62 -8.10
C SER A 89 6.78 5.57 -7.96
N ALA A 90 7.93 5.93 -7.37
CA ALA A 90 9.01 4.99 -7.10
C ALA A 90 8.59 3.84 -6.17
N ILE A 91 7.73 4.12 -5.19
CA ILE A 91 7.20 3.08 -4.30
C ILE A 91 6.15 2.23 -5.01
N ILE A 92 5.27 2.85 -5.79
CA ILE A 92 4.28 2.13 -6.61
C ILE A 92 4.98 1.14 -7.55
N LEU A 93 6.12 1.53 -8.13
CA LEU A 93 6.95 0.63 -8.93
C LEU A 93 7.37 -0.61 -8.15
N GLU A 94 7.84 -0.47 -6.91
CA GLU A 94 8.23 -1.62 -6.09
C GLU A 94 7.04 -2.58 -5.84
N PHE A 95 5.83 -2.05 -5.64
CA PHE A 95 4.62 -2.87 -5.54
C PHE A 95 4.31 -3.61 -6.85
N LEU A 96 4.38 -2.93 -7.99
CA LEU A 96 4.15 -3.54 -9.30
C LEU A 96 5.18 -4.65 -9.58
N LEU A 97 6.45 -4.39 -9.31
CA LEU A 97 7.52 -5.37 -9.49
C LEU A 97 7.36 -6.58 -8.57
N TYR A 98 6.91 -6.37 -7.34
CA TYR A 98 6.72 -7.45 -6.38
C TYR A 98 5.46 -8.29 -6.66
N TYR A 99 4.30 -7.67 -6.89
CA TYR A 99 3.02 -8.40 -7.03
C TYR A 99 2.68 -8.78 -8.47
N MET A 100 3.12 -7.99 -9.46
CA MET A 100 2.62 -8.08 -10.83
C MET A 100 3.67 -8.52 -11.86
N THR A 101 4.94 -8.63 -11.45
CA THR A 101 6.05 -8.99 -12.32
C THR A 101 6.73 -10.26 -11.83
N LYS A 102 7.00 -11.21 -12.73
CA LYS A 102 7.80 -12.38 -12.38
C LYS A 102 9.25 -11.95 -12.06
N PRO A 103 9.93 -12.53 -11.06
CA PRO A 103 11.26 -12.11 -10.65
C PRO A 103 12.27 -12.02 -11.80
N GLU A 104 12.23 -12.97 -12.73
CA GLU A 104 13.10 -13.05 -13.91
C GLU A 104 12.90 -11.91 -14.94
N HIS A 105 11.81 -11.14 -14.84
CA HIS A 105 11.48 -10.04 -15.75
C HIS A 105 11.52 -8.65 -15.10
N GLN A 106 11.86 -8.55 -13.81
CA GLN A 106 11.81 -7.27 -13.10
C GLN A 106 12.74 -6.20 -13.68
N LEU A 107 13.91 -6.59 -14.19
CA LEU A 107 14.82 -5.64 -14.85
C LEU A 107 14.20 -5.08 -16.13
N ASN A 108 13.66 -5.94 -16.99
CA ASN A 108 13.03 -5.51 -18.24
C ASN A 108 11.82 -4.60 -17.97
N VAL A 109 10.98 -4.93 -17.00
CA VAL A 109 9.84 -4.08 -16.64
C VAL A 109 10.30 -2.72 -16.10
N ARG A 110 11.38 -2.66 -15.31
CA ARG A 110 11.97 -1.39 -14.88
C ARG A 110 12.43 -0.56 -16.07
N GLU A 111 13.17 -1.16 -17.00
CA GLU A 111 13.69 -0.49 -18.19
C GLU A 111 12.56 0.12 -19.04
N GLU A 112 11.51 -0.65 -19.33
CA GLU A 112 10.35 -0.14 -20.10
C GLU A 112 9.65 1.02 -19.38
N ILE A 113 9.47 0.92 -18.06
CA ILE A 113 8.83 1.98 -17.26
C ILE A 113 9.65 3.26 -17.24
N TYR A 114 10.98 3.16 -17.16
CA TYR A 114 11.87 4.32 -17.19
C TYR A 114 11.86 5.03 -18.54
N LEU A 115 11.75 4.28 -19.63
CA LEU A 115 11.75 4.83 -20.99
C LEU A 115 10.42 5.45 -21.40
N ASP A 116 9.31 4.99 -20.84
CA ASP A 116 7.95 5.49 -21.13
C ASP A 116 7.51 6.64 -20.21
N SER A 117 8.33 7.07 -19.23
CA SER A 117 7.99 8.11 -18.24
C SER A 117 6.66 7.85 -17.50
N SER A 118 6.17 6.60 -17.49
CA SER A 118 4.87 6.23 -16.93
C SER A 118 4.72 6.53 -15.43
N LEU A 119 5.84 6.76 -14.74
CA LEU A 119 5.89 7.12 -13.32
C LEU A 119 6.07 8.63 -13.07
N ASP A 120 6.25 9.46 -14.11
CA ASP A 120 6.33 10.93 -13.99
C ASP A 120 4.93 11.58 -13.84
N LEU A 121 3.87 10.77 -13.74
CA LEU A 121 2.46 11.18 -13.81
C LEU A 121 1.80 11.53 -12.46
N PHE A 122 2.54 11.54 -11.35
CA PHE A 122 2.01 11.87 -10.01
C PHE A 122 2.84 12.93 -9.29
#